data_AF-A0A848ISA2-F1
#
_entry.id   AF-A0A848ISA2-F1
#
_cell.length_a   1.000
_cell.length_b   1.000
_cell.length_c   1.000
_cell.angle_alpha   90.00
_cell.angle_beta   90.00
_cell.angle_gamma   90.00
#
_symmetry.space_group_name_H-M   'P 1'
#
loop_
_entity.id
_entity.type
_entity.pdbx_description
1 polymer ?
#
loop_
_entity_poly.entity_id
_entity_poly.type
_entity_poly.pdbx_seq_one_letter_code
_entity_poly.pdbx_strand_id
1 'polypeptide(L)'
;PLKYFLSTAPGEATLEQLVSVTKMRWRIERDYQDLKQEFGLGHYEGRGWRGFHHHATLSIAAYGFLMAQRLRMGSGSGDKKNFIERALPALPADYIARGSPARTTPRS
;
A
#
# COMPACT_ATOMS: atom_id res chain seq x y z
N PRO A 1 27.14 -12.57 -14.43
CA PRO A 1 27.74 -11.91 -13.25
C PRO A 1 27.41 -12.65 -11.95
N LEU A 2 28.43 -13.16 -11.24
CA LEU A 2 28.29 -13.71 -9.89
C LEU A 2 27.94 -12.57 -8.92
N LYS A 3 26.87 -12.75 -8.13
CA LYS A 3 26.42 -11.77 -7.13
C LYS A 3 26.71 -12.33 -5.74
N TYR A 4 27.55 -11.64 -4.98
CA TYR A 4 27.87 -11.97 -3.60
C TYR A 4 27.06 -11.10 -2.65
N PHE A 5 26.76 -11.61 -1.45
CA PHE A 5 26.07 -10.89 -0.37
C PHE A 5 26.93 -10.96 0.90
N LEU A 6 27.03 -9.83 1.60
CA LEU A 6 27.67 -9.74 2.91
C LEU A 6 26.59 -9.79 3.99
N SER A 7 26.83 -10.57 5.06
CA SER A 7 25.91 -10.73 6.18
C SER A 7 26.65 -10.58 7.50
N THR A 8 26.01 -9.93 8.47
CA THR A 8 26.43 -9.86 9.86
C THR A 8 25.66 -10.84 10.75
N ALA A 9 24.95 -11.80 10.16
CA ALA A 9 24.22 -12.83 10.89
C ALA A 9 25.18 -13.75 11.66
N PRO A 10 24.69 -14.41 12.75
CA PRO A 10 25.46 -15.43 13.46
C PRO A 10 25.95 -16.54 12.52
N GLY A 11 27.06 -17.21 12.88
CA GLY A 11 27.65 -18.27 12.06
C GLY A 11 26.74 -19.49 11.89
N GLU A 12 25.76 -19.64 12.76
CA GLU A 12 24.75 -20.70 12.78
C GLU A 12 23.56 -20.40 11.86
N ALA A 13 23.48 -19.19 11.29
CA ALA A 13 22.39 -18.80 10.41
C ALA A 13 22.37 -19.70 9.16
N THR A 14 21.21 -20.29 8.87
CA THR A 14 21.08 -21.20 7.73
C THR A 14 21.11 -20.42 6.42
N LEU A 15 21.55 -21.07 5.34
CA LEU A 15 21.51 -20.47 4.01
C LEU A 15 20.09 -20.01 3.64
N GLU A 16 19.06 -20.76 4.05
CA GLU A 16 17.66 -20.40 3.82
C GLU A 16 17.27 -19.09 4.50
N GLN A 17 17.71 -18.88 5.75
CA GLN A 17 17.48 -17.63 6.47
C GLN A 17 18.18 -16.46 5.77
N LEU A 18 19.44 -16.65 5.36
CA LEU A 18 20.22 -15.63 4.64
C LEU A 18 19.56 -15.26 3.31
N VAL A 19 19.12 -16.26 2.54
CA VAL A 19 18.41 -16.04 1.27
C VAL A 19 17.08 -15.34 1.53
N SER A 20 16.30 -15.78 2.52
CA SER A 20 15.02 -15.18 2.87
C SER A 20 15.17 -13.68 3.17
N VAL A 21 16.06 -13.32 4.11
CA VAL A 21 16.33 -11.92 4.48
C VAL A 21 16.82 -11.11 3.27
N THR A 22 17.73 -11.68 2.48
CA THR A 22 18.25 -11.01 1.27
C THR A 22 17.14 -10.73 0.26
N LYS A 23 16.22 -11.69 0.07
CA LYS A 23 15.13 -11.55 -0.88
C LYS A 23 14.01 -10.62 -0.39
N MET A 24 13.86 -10.43 0.93
CA MET A 24 12.93 -9.46 1.51
C MET A 24 13.18 -8.03 1.02
N ARG A 25 14.41 -7.66 0.66
CA ARG A 25 14.72 -6.33 0.11
C ARG A 25 13.88 -5.96 -1.12
N TRP A 26 13.52 -6.93 -1.95
CA TRP A 26 12.65 -6.68 -3.12
C TRP A 26 11.21 -6.35 -2.73
N ARG A 27 10.72 -6.84 -1.59
CA ARG A 27 9.40 -6.46 -1.08
C ARG A 27 9.37 -4.98 -0.73
N ILE A 28 10.41 -4.49 -0.04
CA ILE A 28 10.53 -3.07 0.33
C ILE A 28 10.46 -2.18 -0.92
N GLU A 29 11.22 -2.50 -1.99
CA GLU A 29 11.17 -1.73 -3.24
C GLU A 29 9.76 -1.70 -3.83
N ARG A 30 9.07 -2.86 -3.83
CA ARG A 30 7.70 -2.93 -4.33
C ARG A 30 6.73 -2.12 -3.46
N ASP A 31 6.88 -2.20 -2.14
CA ASP A 31 6.05 -1.45 -1.20
C ASP A 31 6.23 0.07 -1.38
N TYR A 32 7.46 0.52 -1.69
CA TYR A 32 7.72 1.92 -2.05
C TYR A 32 7.07 2.34 -3.37
N GLN A 33 7.05 1.46 -4.39
CA GLN A 33 6.36 1.76 -5.64
C GLN A 33 4.85 1.90 -5.41
N ASP A 34 4.25 0.96 -4.68
CA ASP A 34 2.83 1.02 -4.32
C ASP A 34 2.51 2.28 -3.50
N LEU A 35 3.35 2.63 -2.51
CA LEU A 35 3.20 3.84 -1.71
C LEU A 35 3.18 5.12 -2.58
N LYS A 36 4.08 5.20 -3.58
CA LYS A 36 4.19 6.36 -4.47
C LYS A 36 3.01 6.46 -5.42
N GLN A 37 2.67 5.36 -6.10
CA GLN A 37 1.66 5.34 -7.17
C GLN A 37 0.23 5.31 -6.62
N GLU A 38 -0.03 4.46 -5.63
CA GLU A 38 -1.40 4.11 -5.19
C GLU A 38 -1.83 4.84 -3.91
N PHE A 39 -0.89 5.17 -3.03
CA PHE A 39 -1.18 5.81 -1.73
C PHE A 39 -0.79 7.28 -1.67
N GLY A 40 -0.46 7.86 -2.83
CA GLY A 40 -0.27 9.28 -3.01
C GLY A 40 1.02 9.85 -2.41
N LEU A 41 1.98 9.01 -2.00
CA LEU A 41 3.26 9.51 -1.49
C LEU A 41 4.01 10.36 -2.54
N GLY A 42 3.79 10.10 -3.83
CA GLY A 42 4.33 10.91 -4.93
C GLY A 42 3.55 12.18 -5.28
N HIS A 43 2.39 12.41 -4.69
CA HIS A 43 1.46 13.50 -5.07
C HIS A 43 1.47 14.68 -4.09
N TYR A 44 2.53 14.83 -3.29
CA TYR A 44 2.65 15.97 -2.37
C TYR A 44 3.03 17.24 -3.13
N GLU A 45 2.15 18.25 -3.13
CA GLU A 45 2.37 19.54 -3.82
C GLU A 45 2.61 20.71 -2.84
N GLY A 46 2.63 20.44 -1.53
CA GLY A 46 2.91 21.47 -0.52
C GLY A 46 4.39 21.86 -0.46
N ARG A 47 4.69 22.96 0.25
CA ARG A 47 6.06 23.53 0.33
C ARG A 47 6.70 23.46 1.71
N GLY A 48 6.06 22.78 2.66
CA GLY A 48 6.47 22.77 4.05
C GLY A 48 6.87 21.39 4.54
N TRP A 49 7.98 21.31 5.26
CA TRP A 49 8.45 20.06 5.87
C TRP A 49 7.39 19.38 6.75
N ARG A 50 6.70 20.19 7.57
CA ARG A 50 5.62 19.70 8.43
C ARG A 50 4.45 19.13 7.62
N GLY A 51 4.08 19.79 6.52
CA GLY A 51 3.02 19.32 5.62
C GLY A 51 3.40 18.02 4.92
N PHE A 52 4.64 17.92 4.44
CA PHE A 52 5.18 16.70 3.85
C PHE A 52 5.14 15.54 4.85
N HIS A 53 5.57 15.77 6.09
CA HIS A 53 5.53 14.75 7.12
C HIS A 53 4.12 14.23 7.40
N HIS A 54 3.15 15.13 7.57
CA HIS A 54 1.76 14.71 7.79
C HIS A 54 1.23 13.89 6.61
N HIS A 55 1.52 14.32 5.39
CA HIS A 55 1.15 13.61 4.16
C HIS A 55 1.79 12.21 4.10
N ALA A 56 3.10 12.13 4.27
CA ALA A 56 3.84 10.87 4.25
C ALA A 56 3.36 9.91 5.34
N THR A 57 3.13 10.40 6.56
CA THR A 57 2.59 9.58 7.65
C THR A 57 1.20 9.05 7.32
N LEU A 58 0.31 9.86 6.74
CA LEU A 58 -1.02 9.43 6.34
C LEU A 58 -0.96 8.37 5.22
N SER A 59 -0.15 8.58 4.19
CA SER A 59 0.05 7.61 3.10
C SER A 59 0.58 6.27 3.61
N ILE A 60 1.57 6.28 4.51
CA ILE A 60 2.13 5.07 5.13
C ILE A 60 1.09 4.38 6.03
N ALA A 61 0.32 5.13 6.83
CA ALA A 61 -0.73 4.57 7.67
C ALA A 61 -1.84 3.90 6.86
N ALA A 62 -2.27 4.52 5.75
CA ALA A 62 -3.26 3.95 4.85
C ALA A 62 -2.77 2.64 4.20
N TYR A 63 -1.51 2.61 3.77
CA TYR A 63 -0.87 1.39 3.26
C TYR A 63 -0.79 0.29 4.34
N GLY A 64 -0.34 0.64 5.54
CA GLY A 64 -0.25 -0.29 6.67
C GLY A 64 -1.61 -0.88 7.07
N PHE A 65 -2.66 -0.06 7.09
CA PHE A 65 -4.03 -0.52 7.31
C PHE A 65 -4.46 -1.55 6.24
N LEU A 66 -4.22 -1.25 4.97
CA LEU A 66 -4.59 -2.15 3.87
C LEU A 66 -3.79 -3.45 3.90
N MET A 67 -2.50 -3.42 4.25
CA MET A 67 -1.70 -4.63 4.46
C MET A 67 -2.21 -5.44 5.65
N ALA A 68 -2.53 -4.80 6.77
CA ALA A 68 -3.08 -5.48 7.94
C ALA A 68 -4.41 -6.17 7.60
N GLN A 69 -5.28 -5.52 6.83
CA GLN A 69 -6.52 -6.14 6.35
C GLN A 69 -6.25 -7.35 5.45
N ARG A 70 -5.30 -7.24 4.50
CA ARG A 70 -4.92 -8.37 3.62
C ARG A 70 -4.40 -9.57 4.41
N LEU A 71 -3.56 -9.33 5.43
CA LEU A 71 -3.03 -10.39 6.27
C LEU A 71 -4.13 -11.07 7.11
N ARG A 72 -5.10 -10.30 7.62
CA ARG A 72 -6.26 -10.84 8.35
C ARG A 72 -7.18 -11.68 7.47
N MET A 73 -7.36 -11.29 6.20
CA MET A 73 -8.19 -12.03 5.24
C MET A 73 -7.45 -13.21 4.59
N GLY A 74 -6.13 -13.10 4.45
CA GLY A 74 -5.26 -14.09 3.81
C GLY A 74 -4.91 -15.31 4.67
N SER A 75 -5.32 -15.37 5.94
CA SER A 75 -5.14 -16.55 6.80
C SER A 75 -6.15 -17.68 6.52
N GLY A 76 -7.05 -17.50 5.55
CA GLY A 76 -8.16 -18.42 5.27
C GLY A 76 -8.13 -19.19 3.94
N SER A 77 -7.26 -18.89 2.98
CA SER A 77 -7.19 -19.66 1.74
C SER A 77 -5.90 -19.40 0.97
N GLY A 78 -5.12 -20.45 0.76
CA GLY A 78 -4.18 -20.49 -0.34
C GLY A 78 -4.95 -20.52 -1.65
N ASP A 79 -5.06 -19.40 -2.35
CA ASP A 79 -5.07 -19.39 -3.80
C ASP A 79 -4.94 -17.98 -4.38
N LYS A 80 -3.96 -17.86 -5.28
CA LYS A 80 -3.94 -17.10 -6.53
C LYS A 80 -4.38 -15.62 -6.51
N LYS A 81 -3.40 -14.79 -6.90
CA LYS A 81 -3.52 -13.64 -7.83
C LYS A 81 -4.87 -12.93 -7.79
N ASN A 82 -4.99 -11.83 -7.07
CA ASN A 82 -5.80 -10.70 -7.52
C ASN A 82 -5.22 -9.40 -6.96
N PHE A 83 -4.33 -8.83 -7.78
CA PHE A 83 -4.05 -7.42 -7.76
C PHE A 83 -5.38 -6.71 -8.03
N ILE A 84 -5.91 -6.02 -7.02
CA ILE A 84 -6.96 -5.01 -7.17
C ILE A 84 -8.27 -5.55 -7.76
N GLU A 85 -9.02 -6.32 -6.98
CA GLU A 85 -10.48 -6.16 -7.02
C GLU A 85 -10.86 -5.58 -5.66
N ARG A 86 -10.72 -4.25 -5.55
CA ARG A 86 -11.32 -3.52 -4.44
C ARG A 86 -12.82 -3.67 -4.63
N ALA A 87 -13.43 -4.64 -3.94
CA ALA A 87 -14.85 -4.60 -3.68
C ALA A 87 -15.10 -3.32 -2.86
N LEU A 88 -15.35 -2.21 -3.57
CA LEU A 88 -15.88 -1.01 -2.95
C LEU A 88 -17.17 -1.46 -2.27
N PRO A 89 -17.38 -1.18 -0.97
CA PRO A 89 -18.66 -1.45 -0.34
C PRO A 89 -19.72 -0.79 -1.22
N ALA A 90 -20.72 -1.57 -1.65
CA ALA A 90 -21.77 -1.06 -2.50
C ALA A 90 -22.36 0.18 -1.82
N LEU A 91 -22.17 1.33 -2.47
CA LEU A 91 -22.73 2.57 -1.95
C LEU A 91 -24.26 2.41 -1.95
N PRO A 92 -24.95 2.87 -0.90
CA PRO A 92 -26.41 2.93 -0.90
C PRO A 92 -26.92 3.61 -2.18
N ALA A 93 -28.07 3.17 -2.69
CA ALA A 93 -28.64 3.71 -3.93
C ALA A 93 -28.90 5.23 -3.87
N ASP A 94 -28.98 5.79 -2.65
CA ASP A 94 -29.22 7.18 -2.32
C ASP A 94 -27.94 7.95 -1.91
N TYR A 95 -26.74 7.38 -2.10
CA TYR A 95 -25.48 8.05 -1.77
C TYR A 95 -25.25 9.30 -2.64
N ILE A 96 -25.26 10.48 -2.02
CA ILE A 96 -24.88 11.74 -2.64
C ILE A 96 -23.42 12.05 -2.27
N ALA A 97 -22.54 12.05 -3.27
CA ALA A 97 -21.15 12.44 -3.09
C ALA A 97 -21.06 13.90 -2.60
N ARG A 98 -20.25 14.14 -1.58
CA ARG A 98 -20.02 15.49 -1.02
C ARG A 98 -19.51 16.42 -2.14
N GLY A 99 -20.29 17.45 -2.46
CA GLY A 99 -19.98 18.42 -3.52
C GLY A 99 -20.88 18.31 -4.77
N SER A 100 -21.70 17.26 -4.88
CA SER A 100 -22.69 17.15 -5.95
C SER A 100 -23.98 17.88 -5.58
N PRO A 101 -24.55 18.74 -6.45
CA PRO A 101 -25.82 19.40 -6.16
C PRO A 101 -26.95 18.35 -6.16
N ALA A 102 -27.79 18.36 -5.11
CA ALA A 102 -28.84 17.37 -4.88
C ALA A 102 -30.02 17.43 -5.87
N ARG A 103 -29.98 18.30 -6.89
CA ARG A 103 -31.08 18.46 -7.85
C ARG A 103 -30.62 19.22 -9.08
N THR A 104 -30.72 18.60 -10.26
CA THR A 104 -30.80 19.33 -11.53
C THR A 104 -32.19 19.95 -11.62
N THR A 105 -32.28 21.28 -11.45
CA THR A 105 -33.48 22.04 -11.82
C THR A 105 -33.64 21.99 -13.34
N PRO A 106 -34.80 21.56 -13.89
CA PRO A 106 -35.02 21.64 -15.33
C PRO A 106 -35.10 23.12 -15.73
N ARG A 107 -34.31 23.52 -16.72
CA ARG A 107 -34.42 24.87 -17.31
C ARG A 107 -35.63 24.86 -18.23
N SER A 108 -36.61 25.71 -17.91
CA SER A 108 -37.69 26.14 -18.80
C SER A 108 -37.17 27.10 -19.86
#